data_AF-A0A0G4GAD4-F1
#
_entry.id   AF-A0A0G4GAD4-F1
#
_cell.length_a   1.000
_cell.length_b   1.000
_cell.length_c   1.000
_cell.angle_alpha   90.00
_cell.angle_beta   90.00
_cell.angle_gamma   90.00
#
_symmetry.space_group_name_H-M   'P 1'
#
loop_
_entity.id
_entity.type
_entity.pdbx_description
1 polymer ?
#
loop_
_entity_poly.entity_id
_entity_poly.type
_entity_poly.pdbx_seq_one_letter_code
_entity_poly.pdbx_strand_id
1 'polypeptide(L)'
;MMLDQQEQQPQQHPFAYIFVGRRTIYLLSLTDILQLKATCTCLRGLFGAAQLRDRLRHSVDSQAGLRRVVNGQQVQLVRFDDDQFGVCNLLAAVCVMEEGEWVEIGEVIELAGQCGHCELSVILTADDIHTHINKTAYGSLARVLAQLMVVGRHIDFGCWGRLQTFRRNGRVLAIEDWSGFRLDVDPPLPAGHLYQQHRLEHDPPVKNRIDHIDGGWLSSWPSTDASVSSFAKRVILDTFTWTPQIPCTSILLNRRVGGGRLNGLLTQSPHTPVAGCTSTFSCGDGYVRVLVLTDSSHDFVAWITIADQGNDNVRVSVETTEVPVCASGAFKDRFPVTPQLARVALGRVAPYVFDGQVADDSDDDSDDDSDAHGGGWEDMDDDSE
;
A
#
# COMPACT_ATOMS: atom_id res chain seq x y z
N MET A 1 64.34 25.99 -29.25
CA MET A 1 64.25 25.40 -27.91
C MET A 1 62.81 25.52 -27.46
N MET A 2 62.14 24.37 -27.31
CA MET A 2 60.74 24.25 -26.92
C MET A 2 60.58 24.58 -25.43
N LEU A 3 59.55 25.34 -25.10
CA LEU A 3 59.07 25.56 -23.73
C LEU A 3 58.22 24.36 -23.34
N ASP A 4 58.68 23.56 -22.38
CA ASP A 4 57.90 22.50 -21.75
C ASP A 4 56.80 23.14 -20.89
N GLN A 5 55.56 23.00 -21.34
CA GLN A 5 54.36 23.22 -20.53
C GLN A 5 54.13 21.94 -19.72
N GLN A 6 54.56 21.95 -18.46
CA GLN A 6 54.20 20.91 -17.49
C GLN A 6 52.71 21.04 -17.18
N GLU A 7 51.90 20.16 -17.77
CA GLU A 7 50.52 19.89 -17.33
C GLU A 7 50.56 19.46 -15.85
N GLN A 8 50.03 20.32 -14.98
CA GLN A 8 49.74 19.97 -13.60
C GLN A 8 48.61 18.94 -13.58
N GLN A 9 48.96 17.66 -13.41
CA GLN A 9 47.98 16.66 -12.98
C GLN A 9 47.40 17.10 -11.63
N PRO A 10 46.07 17.24 -11.49
CA PRO A 10 45.48 17.59 -10.20
C PRO A 10 45.80 16.47 -9.20
N GLN A 11 46.48 16.83 -8.11
CA GLN A 11 46.74 15.93 -6.98
C GLN A 11 45.41 15.33 -6.51
N GLN A 12 45.17 14.05 -6.82
CA GLN A 12 44.04 13.33 -6.28
C GLN A 12 44.25 13.16 -4.77
N HIS A 13 43.29 13.64 -3.98
CA HIS A 13 43.34 13.58 -2.52
C HIS A 13 43.44 12.09 -2.08
N PRO A 14 44.32 11.71 -1.13
CA PRO A 14 44.50 10.30 -0.75
C PRO A 14 43.21 9.59 -0.33
N PHE A 15 42.29 10.36 0.26
CA PHE A 15 40.97 9.90 0.66
C PHE A 15 39.97 9.78 -0.49
N ALA A 16 40.22 10.38 -1.65
CA ALA A 16 39.37 10.22 -2.83
C ALA A 16 39.36 8.75 -3.27
N TYR A 17 40.50 8.06 -3.23
CA TYR A 17 40.53 6.62 -3.52
C TYR A 17 39.74 5.79 -2.49
N ILE A 18 39.68 6.22 -1.24
CA ILE A 18 38.94 5.51 -0.18
C ILE A 18 37.44 5.76 -0.26
N PHE A 19 37.00 6.99 -0.49
CA PHE A 19 35.56 7.32 -0.51
C PHE A 19 34.94 7.21 -1.90
N VAL A 20 35.68 7.55 -2.95
CA VAL A 20 35.20 7.52 -4.35
C VAL A 20 35.60 6.22 -5.05
N GLY A 21 36.71 5.59 -4.63
CA GLY A 21 37.14 4.29 -5.14
C GLY A 21 36.50 3.14 -4.38
N ARG A 22 35.58 2.41 -5.04
CA ARG A 22 35.01 1.11 -4.62
C ARG A 22 34.03 1.14 -3.44
N ARG A 23 32.85 1.73 -3.65
CA ARG A 23 31.59 1.46 -2.90
C ARG A 23 31.54 1.89 -1.43
N THR A 24 32.63 2.39 -0.87
CA THR A 24 32.73 2.84 0.52
C THR A 24 31.89 4.08 0.81
N ILE A 25 31.56 4.90 -0.21
CA ILE A 25 30.60 6.02 -0.07
C ILE A 25 29.21 5.57 0.38
N TYR A 26 28.79 4.35 0.04
CA TYR A 26 27.52 3.78 0.47
C TYR A 26 27.58 3.20 1.89
N LEU A 27 28.78 3.02 2.46
CA LEU A 27 28.96 2.53 3.84
C LEU A 27 28.86 3.65 4.87
N LEU A 28 29.06 4.91 4.48
CA LEU A 28 28.88 6.05 5.37
C LEU A 28 27.40 6.38 5.52
N SER A 29 26.93 6.55 6.76
CA SER A 29 25.60 7.10 6.99
C SER A 29 25.53 8.54 6.47
N LEU A 30 24.32 9.01 6.14
CA LEU A 30 24.13 10.41 5.75
C LEU A 30 24.60 11.36 6.86
N THR A 31 24.41 10.96 8.13
CA THR A 31 24.89 11.70 9.30
C THR A 31 26.41 11.85 9.28
N ASP A 32 27.14 10.76 9.00
CA ASP A 32 28.61 10.80 8.91
C ASP A 32 29.06 11.70 7.77
N ILE A 33 28.39 11.65 6.62
CA ILE A 33 28.68 12.55 5.49
C ILE A 33 28.50 14.00 5.90
N LEU A 34 27.38 14.34 6.55
CA LEU A 34 27.11 15.70 7.00
C LEU A 34 28.13 16.17 8.04
N GLN A 35 28.48 15.31 9.00
CA GLN A 35 29.51 15.61 10.01
C GLN A 35 30.89 15.80 9.37
N LEU A 36 31.32 14.92 8.48
CA LEU A 36 32.60 15.04 7.79
C LEU A 36 32.68 16.29 6.93
N LYS A 37 31.57 16.66 6.27
CA LYS A 37 31.47 17.87 5.45
C LYS A 37 31.50 19.15 6.28
N ALA A 38 30.96 19.11 7.51
CA ALA A 38 30.98 20.22 8.46
C ALA A 38 32.34 20.37 9.18
N THR A 39 33.01 19.25 9.48
CA THR A 39 34.23 19.23 10.32
C THR A 39 35.54 19.20 9.53
N CYS A 40 35.60 18.59 8.33
CA CYS A 40 36.77 18.69 7.45
C CYS A 40 36.48 19.43 6.14
N THR A 41 36.99 20.65 6.05
CA THR A 41 37.08 21.41 4.79
C THR A 41 37.80 20.62 3.69
N CYS A 42 38.76 19.78 4.07
CA CYS A 42 39.51 18.90 3.17
C CYS A 42 38.64 17.83 2.47
N LEU A 43 37.63 17.28 3.17
CA LEU A 43 36.74 16.23 2.64
C LEU A 43 35.44 16.81 2.07
N ARG A 44 35.16 18.11 2.28
CA ARG A 44 33.93 18.78 1.81
C ARG A 44 33.69 18.61 0.31
N GLY A 45 34.78 18.60 -0.47
CA GLY A 45 34.78 18.41 -1.93
C GLY A 45 34.56 16.96 -2.39
N LEU A 46 34.75 15.97 -1.50
CA LEU A 46 34.55 14.55 -1.83
C LEU A 46 33.07 14.17 -1.89
N PHE A 47 32.20 14.91 -1.22
CA PHE A 47 30.74 14.75 -1.26
C PHE A 47 30.09 15.85 -2.12
N GLY A 48 30.60 15.99 -3.35
CA GLY A 48 30.10 16.92 -4.36
C GLY A 48 28.84 16.39 -5.06
N ALA A 49 28.32 17.19 -6.00
CA ALA A 49 27.09 16.84 -6.71
C ALA A 49 27.19 15.51 -7.48
N ALA A 50 28.32 15.26 -8.15
CA ALA A 50 28.51 14.01 -8.91
C ALA A 50 28.42 12.76 -8.03
N GLN A 51 29.07 12.78 -6.86
CA GLN A 51 29.06 11.66 -5.92
C GLN A 51 27.68 11.47 -5.27
N LEU A 52 26.97 12.55 -4.99
CA LEU A 52 25.61 12.46 -4.44
C LEU A 52 24.59 11.98 -5.47
N ARG A 53 24.73 12.33 -6.75
CA ARG A 53 23.91 11.76 -7.84
C ARG A 53 24.13 10.26 -7.98
N ASP A 54 25.40 9.84 -7.95
CA ASP A 54 25.74 8.41 -7.98
C ASP A 54 25.13 7.66 -6.78
N ARG A 55 25.22 8.23 -5.57
CA ARG A 55 24.55 7.70 -4.38
C ARG A 55 23.03 7.68 -4.53
N LEU A 56 22.42 8.76 -5.02
CA LEU A 56 20.98 8.81 -5.23
C LEU A 56 20.50 7.71 -6.17
N ARG A 57 21.18 7.54 -7.32
CA ARG A 57 20.88 6.47 -8.28
C ARG A 57 20.99 5.11 -7.61
N HIS A 58 22.07 4.86 -6.86
CA HIS A 58 22.24 3.62 -6.11
C HIS A 58 21.15 3.38 -5.07
N SER A 59 20.75 4.41 -4.31
CA SER A 59 19.70 4.31 -3.30
C SER A 59 18.35 4.01 -3.96
N VAL A 60 17.98 4.74 -5.02
CA VAL A 60 16.76 4.47 -5.81
C VAL A 60 16.75 3.04 -6.38
N ASP A 61 17.90 2.58 -6.87
CA ASP A 61 18.08 1.26 -7.43
C ASP A 61 18.03 0.14 -6.36
N SER A 62 18.47 0.40 -5.14
CA SER A 62 18.49 -0.60 -4.08
C SER A 62 17.17 -0.69 -3.31
N GLN A 63 16.27 0.28 -3.47
CA GLN A 63 15.00 0.30 -2.75
C GLN A 63 14.08 -0.88 -3.11
N ALA A 64 13.74 -1.67 -2.10
CA ALA A 64 12.63 -2.60 -2.16
C ALA A 64 11.33 -1.81 -2.39
N GLY A 65 10.51 -2.25 -3.34
CA GLY A 65 9.23 -1.60 -3.65
C GLY A 65 9.24 -0.68 -4.88
N LEU A 66 10.36 -0.09 -5.26
CA LEU A 66 10.40 0.86 -6.39
C LEU A 66 10.80 0.25 -7.73
N ARG A 67 11.11 -1.04 -7.73
CA ARG A 67 11.40 -1.81 -8.95
C ARG A 67 10.26 -2.78 -9.22
N ARG A 68 9.75 -2.75 -10.43
CA ARG A 68 8.74 -3.68 -10.94
C ARG A 68 9.16 -4.24 -12.29
N VAL A 69 8.64 -5.41 -12.61
CA VAL A 69 8.79 -6.00 -13.94
C VAL A 69 7.47 -5.85 -14.64
N VAL A 70 7.43 -5.00 -15.66
CA VAL A 70 6.26 -4.73 -16.49
C VAL A 70 6.52 -5.35 -17.84
N ASN A 71 5.73 -6.35 -18.23
CA ASN A 71 5.90 -7.05 -19.52
C ASN A 71 7.33 -7.56 -19.78
N GLY A 72 7.99 -8.05 -18.73
CA GLY A 72 9.38 -8.53 -18.79
C GLY A 72 10.44 -7.43 -18.78
N GLN A 73 10.05 -6.16 -18.76
CA GLN A 73 10.96 -5.01 -18.68
C GLN A 73 10.98 -4.43 -17.26
N GLN A 74 12.17 -4.17 -16.73
CA GLN A 74 12.30 -3.54 -15.42
C GLN A 74 11.90 -2.05 -15.50
N VAL A 75 10.86 -1.68 -14.76
CA VAL A 75 10.40 -0.30 -14.60
C VAL A 75 10.76 0.17 -13.20
N GLN A 76 11.44 1.31 -13.14
CA GLN A 76 11.65 2.04 -11.89
C GLN A 76 10.43 2.93 -11.66
N LEU A 77 9.75 2.81 -10.51
CA LEU A 77 8.53 3.59 -10.24
C LEU A 77 8.82 5.07 -9.96
N VAL A 78 10.00 5.38 -9.43
CA VAL A 78 10.40 6.74 -9.04
C VAL A 78 11.75 7.11 -9.66
N ARG A 79 11.86 8.31 -10.21
CA ARG A 79 13.09 8.94 -10.71
C ARG A 79 13.20 10.34 -10.16
N PHE A 80 14.40 10.91 -10.18
CA PHE A 80 14.62 12.31 -9.83
C PHE A 80 15.05 13.09 -11.07
N ASP A 81 14.53 14.30 -11.23
CA ASP A 81 15.07 15.30 -12.16
C ASP A 81 16.30 15.96 -11.54
N ASP A 82 17.38 15.18 -11.39
CA ASP A 82 18.56 15.53 -10.61
C ASP A 82 19.63 16.32 -11.39
N ASP A 83 19.42 16.56 -12.68
CA ASP A 83 20.34 17.29 -13.55
C ASP A 83 20.57 18.71 -13.03
N GLN A 84 19.51 19.38 -12.58
CA GLN A 84 19.55 20.74 -12.03
C GLN A 84 19.76 20.79 -10.51
N PHE A 85 19.83 19.64 -9.83
CA PHE A 85 19.97 19.65 -8.38
C PHE A 85 21.34 20.15 -7.94
N GLY A 86 21.33 21.18 -7.10
CA GLY A 86 22.48 21.55 -6.29
C GLY A 86 22.77 20.51 -5.20
N VAL A 87 23.93 20.64 -4.55
CA VAL A 87 24.38 19.74 -3.47
C VAL A 87 23.34 19.58 -2.36
N CYS A 88 22.64 20.66 -1.98
CA CYS A 88 21.63 20.61 -0.92
C CYS A 88 20.42 19.75 -1.32
N ASN A 89 19.90 19.93 -2.55
CA ASN A 89 18.76 19.14 -3.05
C ASN A 89 19.15 17.67 -3.20
N LEU A 90 20.36 17.38 -3.65
CA LEU A 90 20.87 16.01 -3.74
C LEU A 90 20.98 15.35 -2.35
N LEU A 91 21.49 16.05 -1.33
CA LEU A 91 21.52 15.52 0.03
C LEU A 91 20.11 15.25 0.57
N ALA A 92 19.16 16.14 0.29
CA ALA A 92 17.77 15.97 0.70
C ALA A 92 17.11 14.79 -0.05
N ALA A 93 17.35 14.64 -1.35
CA ALA A 93 16.87 13.50 -2.15
C ALA A 93 17.42 12.17 -1.61
N VAL A 94 18.74 12.10 -1.36
CA VAL A 94 19.38 10.91 -0.76
C VAL A 94 18.77 10.62 0.61
N CYS A 95 18.53 11.65 1.42
CA CYS A 95 17.84 11.47 2.70
C CYS A 95 16.46 10.85 2.52
N VAL A 96 15.61 11.42 1.68
CA VAL A 96 14.26 10.90 1.41
C VAL A 96 14.29 9.45 0.92
N MET A 97 15.28 9.11 0.09
CA MET A 97 15.44 7.75 -0.42
C MET A 97 16.02 6.75 0.58
N GLU A 98 16.77 7.20 1.58
CA GLU A 98 17.42 6.31 2.57
C GLU A 98 16.69 6.25 3.92
N GLU A 99 15.72 7.13 4.15
CA GLU A 99 14.84 7.10 5.32
C GLU A 99 13.77 5.99 5.18
N GLY A 100 14.26 4.75 5.21
CA GLY A 100 13.49 3.51 5.20
C GLY A 100 13.08 3.00 3.82
N GLU A 101 12.39 1.86 3.82
CA GLU A 101 11.94 1.18 2.60
C GLU A 101 10.80 1.95 1.91
N TRP A 102 10.55 1.65 0.64
CA TRP A 102 9.52 2.28 -0.17
C TRP A 102 8.43 1.30 -0.62
N VAL A 103 8.32 0.15 0.05
CA VAL A 103 7.41 -0.94 -0.35
C VAL A 103 5.96 -0.47 -0.45
N GLU A 104 5.43 0.17 0.59
CA GLU A 104 4.01 0.55 0.64
C GLU A 104 3.68 1.64 -0.37
N ILE A 105 4.58 2.61 -0.55
CA ILE A 105 4.39 3.69 -1.52
C ILE A 105 4.62 3.21 -2.96
N GLY A 106 5.50 2.23 -3.16
CA GLY A 106 5.64 1.54 -4.44
C GLY A 106 4.32 0.90 -4.88
N GLU A 107 3.61 0.22 -3.97
CA GLU A 107 2.29 -0.34 -4.24
C GLU A 107 1.22 0.73 -4.52
N VAL A 108 1.28 1.89 -3.83
CA VAL A 108 0.38 3.03 -4.08
C VAL A 108 0.60 3.60 -5.49
N ILE A 109 1.86 3.85 -5.87
CA ILE A 109 2.24 4.39 -7.17
C ILE A 109 1.87 3.42 -8.29
N GLU A 110 2.13 2.13 -8.09
CA GLU A 110 1.78 1.09 -9.06
C GLU A 110 0.28 1.03 -9.29
N LEU A 111 -0.53 0.97 -8.23
CA LEU A 111 -1.99 0.99 -8.34
C LEU A 111 -2.49 2.26 -9.03
N ALA A 112 -1.95 3.43 -8.67
CA ALA A 112 -2.30 4.68 -9.33
C ALA A 112 -2.00 4.67 -10.83
N GLY A 113 -0.86 4.10 -11.23
CA GLY A 113 -0.48 3.95 -12.63
C GLY A 113 -1.41 3.01 -13.39
N GLN A 114 -1.78 1.87 -12.78
CA GLN A 114 -2.75 0.93 -13.36
C GLN A 114 -4.14 1.54 -13.55
N CYS A 115 -4.58 2.36 -12.59
CA CYS A 115 -5.84 3.08 -12.67
C CYS A 115 -5.80 4.29 -13.62
N GLY A 116 -4.65 4.58 -14.26
CA GLY A 116 -4.48 5.72 -15.15
C GLY A 116 -4.43 7.09 -14.44
N HIS A 117 -4.24 7.09 -13.12
CA HIS A 117 -4.13 8.30 -12.30
C HIS A 117 -2.68 8.77 -12.10
N CYS A 118 -1.69 8.01 -12.58
CA CYS A 118 -0.29 8.37 -12.42
C CYS A 118 0.53 7.98 -13.64
N GLU A 119 1.39 8.88 -14.12
CA GLU A 119 2.35 8.57 -15.17
C GLU A 119 3.58 7.89 -14.55
N LEU A 120 3.92 6.70 -15.03
CA LEU A 120 5.08 5.94 -14.57
C LEU A 120 6.24 6.10 -15.56
N SER A 121 7.47 6.40 -15.12
CA SER A 121 7.93 6.64 -13.74
C SER A 121 7.53 8.01 -13.20
N VAL A 122 7.27 8.10 -11.89
CA VAL A 122 7.09 9.39 -11.18
C VAL A 122 8.41 10.14 -11.16
N ILE A 123 8.44 11.37 -11.69
CA ILE A 123 9.63 12.22 -11.73
C ILE A 123 9.58 13.23 -10.59
N LEU A 124 10.44 13.04 -9.60
CA LEU A 124 10.56 13.92 -8.43
C LEU A 124 11.49 15.10 -8.71
N THR A 125 10.99 16.30 -8.43
CA THR A 125 11.71 17.57 -8.57
C THR A 125 12.14 18.10 -7.21
N ALA A 126 12.84 19.24 -7.20
CA ALA A 126 13.22 19.91 -5.95
C ALA A 126 12.01 20.28 -5.10
N ASP A 127 10.87 20.62 -5.73
CA ASP A 127 9.65 20.99 -5.03
C ASP A 127 9.05 19.81 -4.26
N ASP A 128 9.13 18.59 -4.81
CA ASP A 128 8.67 17.37 -4.12
C ASP A 128 9.45 17.17 -2.82
N ILE A 129 10.77 17.31 -2.91
CA ILE A 129 11.70 17.10 -1.80
C ILE A 129 11.51 18.19 -0.73
N HIS A 130 11.26 19.43 -1.16
CA HIS A 130 11.05 20.58 -0.29
C HIS A 130 9.66 20.64 0.36
N THR A 131 8.81 19.64 0.13
CA THR A 131 7.57 19.45 0.92
C THR A 131 7.86 19.40 2.42
N HIS A 132 9.07 18.97 2.81
CA HIS A 132 9.55 19.00 4.19
C HIS A 132 10.68 20.03 4.32
N ILE A 133 10.56 20.91 5.32
CA ILE A 133 11.53 22.01 5.54
C ILE A 133 12.93 21.47 5.89
N ASN A 134 13.02 20.31 6.54
CA ASN A 134 14.28 19.67 6.90
C ASN A 134 14.07 18.18 7.21
N LYS A 135 15.19 17.45 7.41
CA LYS A 135 15.21 16.04 7.79
C LYS A 135 14.41 15.74 9.08
N THR A 136 14.51 16.61 10.08
CA THR A 136 13.77 16.42 11.36
C THR A 136 12.26 16.51 11.14
N ALA A 137 11.79 17.41 10.26
CA ALA A 137 10.39 17.53 9.90
C ALA A 137 9.92 16.28 9.14
N TYR A 138 10.73 15.76 8.22
CA TYR A 138 10.48 14.50 7.52
C TYR A 138 10.36 13.33 8.50
N GLY A 139 11.36 13.14 9.37
CA GLY A 139 11.38 12.07 10.37
C GLY A 139 10.42 12.25 11.55
N SER A 140 9.73 13.40 11.65
CA SER A 140 8.68 13.62 12.65
C SER A 140 7.33 12.99 12.27
N LEU A 141 7.21 12.51 11.03
CA LEU A 141 6.02 11.85 10.51
C LEU A 141 6.28 10.35 10.39
N ALA A 142 5.21 9.56 10.40
CA ALA A 142 5.29 8.19 9.94
C ALA A 142 5.87 8.15 8.52
N ARG A 143 6.83 7.24 8.28
CA ARG A 143 7.58 7.16 7.02
C ARG A 143 6.68 7.18 5.78
N VAL A 144 5.66 6.32 5.76
CA VAL A 144 4.76 6.20 4.59
C VAL A 144 4.01 7.51 4.34
N LEU A 145 3.62 8.23 5.39
CA LEU A 145 3.03 9.57 5.22
C LEU A 145 4.05 10.58 4.67
N ALA A 146 5.28 10.58 5.19
CA ALA A 146 6.32 11.48 4.70
C ALA A 146 6.63 11.23 3.22
N GLN A 147 6.69 9.96 2.80
CA GLN A 147 6.88 9.55 1.41
C GLN A 147 5.65 9.87 0.54
N LEU A 148 4.42 9.65 1.03
CA LEU A 148 3.18 10.03 0.34
C LEU A 148 3.12 11.55 0.10
N MET A 149 3.59 12.36 1.05
CA MET A 149 3.70 13.81 0.86
C MET A 149 4.64 14.20 -0.29
N VAL A 150 5.67 13.38 -0.56
CA VAL A 150 6.61 13.60 -1.66
C VAL A 150 6.02 13.18 -3.00
N VAL A 151 5.33 12.04 -3.08
CA VAL A 151 4.86 11.49 -4.38
C VAL A 151 3.40 11.83 -4.71
N GLY A 152 2.58 12.13 -3.71
CA GLY A 152 1.12 12.17 -3.83
C GLY A 152 0.60 13.21 -4.83
N ARG A 153 1.35 14.31 -5.04
CA ARG A 153 0.99 15.34 -6.04
C ARG A 153 1.09 14.87 -7.49
N HIS A 154 1.71 13.70 -7.74
CA HIS A 154 1.82 13.07 -9.06
C HIS A 154 0.70 12.06 -9.33
N ILE A 155 -0.18 11.84 -8.35
CA ILE A 155 -1.39 11.04 -8.51
C ILE A 155 -2.53 12.02 -8.79
N ASP A 156 -2.94 12.09 -10.05
CA ASP A 156 -3.89 13.05 -10.60
C ASP A 156 -5.22 12.39 -10.94
N PHE A 157 -6.27 12.87 -10.28
CA PHE A 157 -7.64 12.43 -10.45
C PHE A 157 -8.40 13.31 -11.48
N GLY A 158 -7.70 14.17 -12.21
CA GLY A 158 -8.26 15.07 -13.21
C GLY A 158 -9.05 16.21 -12.58
N CYS A 159 -10.34 16.31 -12.89
CA CYS A 159 -11.20 17.36 -12.33
C CYS A 159 -11.45 17.20 -10.82
N TRP A 160 -11.09 16.05 -10.24
CA TRP A 160 -11.23 15.75 -8.81
C TRP A 160 -9.96 16.08 -8.00
N GLY A 161 -8.98 16.76 -8.59
CA GLY A 161 -7.76 17.15 -7.90
C GLY A 161 -6.71 16.05 -7.86
N ARG A 162 -5.90 16.02 -6.80
CA ARG A 162 -4.71 15.14 -6.70
C ARG A 162 -4.64 14.51 -5.33
N LEU A 163 -3.92 13.40 -5.15
CA LEU A 163 -3.66 12.82 -3.82
C LEU A 163 -2.61 13.62 -3.04
N GLN A 164 -2.74 14.93 -2.98
CA GLN A 164 -1.78 15.79 -2.30
C GLN A 164 -2.09 15.88 -0.81
N THR A 165 -1.08 15.62 0.02
CA THR A 165 -1.19 15.74 1.47
C THR A 165 -0.43 16.96 1.96
N PHE A 166 -1.05 17.76 2.85
CA PHE A 166 -0.52 19.03 3.33
C PHE A 166 -0.44 19.06 4.84
N ARG A 167 0.54 19.80 5.38
CA ARG A 167 0.65 20.05 6.83
C ARG A 167 0.31 21.50 7.14
N ARG A 168 -0.68 21.72 8.02
CA ARG A 168 -1.10 23.06 8.45
C ARG A 168 -1.40 23.07 9.95
N ASN A 169 -0.69 23.92 10.70
CA ASN A 169 -0.88 24.07 12.15
C ASN A 169 -0.84 22.73 12.91
N GLY A 170 0.08 21.83 12.53
CA GLY A 170 0.21 20.49 13.12
C GLY A 170 -0.85 19.48 12.70
N ARG A 171 -1.77 19.83 11.78
CA ARG A 171 -2.75 18.91 11.19
C ARG A 171 -2.31 18.46 9.80
N VAL A 172 -2.76 17.28 9.41
CA VAL A 172 -2.57 16.71 8.07
C VAL A 172 -3.90 16.79 7.33
N LEU A 173 -3.86 17.28 6.08
CA LEU A 173 -4.99 17.36 5.16
C LEU A 173 -4.66 16.56 3.90
N ALA A 174 -5.66 16.06 3.18
CA ALA A 174 -5.49 15.35 1.91
C ALA A 174 -6.42 15.86 0.81
N ILE A 175 -6.01 15.67 -0.44
CA ILE A 175 -6.72 16.01 -1.68
C ILE A 175 -6.81 17.52 -1.95
N GLU A 176 -7.49 18.25 -1.07
CA GLU A 176 -7.60 19.70 -1.12
C GLU A 176 -7.31 20.31 0.26
N ASP A 177 -6.92 21.59 0.32
CA ASP A 177 -6.77 22.34 1.59
C ASP A 177 -8.15 22.74 2.17
N TRP A 178 -9.03 21.76 2.30
CA TRP A 178 -10.38 21.92 2.87
C TRP A 178 -10.43 21.27 4.25
N SER A 179 -11.05 21.94 5.22
CA SER A 179 -11.13 21.45 6.60
C SER A 179 -11.85 20.11 6.77
N GLY A 180 -12.72 19.76 5.80
CA GLY A 180 -13.41 18.47 5.73
C GLY A 180 -12.49 17.29 5.40
N PHE A 181 -11.33 17.52 4.81
CA PHE A 181 -10.40 16.48 4.37
C PHE A 181 -9.21 16.30 5.32
N ARG A 182 -9.48 16.47 6.62
CA ARG A 182 -8.49 16.23 7.67
C ARG A 182 -8.23 14.75 7.85
N LEU A 183 -6.95 14.41 7.91
CA LEU A 183 -6.45 13.11 8.36
C LEU A 183 -6.09 13.18 9.84
N ASP A 184 -6.65 12.26 10.63
CA ASP A 184 -6.18 11.95 11.97
C ASP A 184 -5.28 10.73 11.86
N VAL A 185 -3.97 10.98 11.83
CA VAL A 185 -2.95 9.96 11.62
C VAL A 185 -2.61 9.37 12.98
N ASP A 186 -2.63 8.05 13.03
CA ASP A 186 -2.44 7.28 14.25
C ASP A 186 -3.47 7.61 15.36
N PRO A 187 -4.78 7.56 15.06
CA PRO A 187 -5.81 7.88 16.04
C PRO A 187 -5.83 6.83 17.15
N PRO A 188 -6.26 7.19 18.37
CA PRO A 188 -6.53 6.18 19.40
C PRO A 188 -7.67 5.27 18.95
N LEU A 189 -7.42 3.95 18.96
CA LEU A 189 -8.39 2.93 18.59
C LEU A 189 -8.93 2.20 19.82
N PRO A 190 -10.19 1.72 19.80
CA PRO A 190 -10.73 0.89 20.86
C PRO A 190 -9.85 -0.34 21.15
N ALA A 191 -9.85 -0.80 22.40
CA ALA A 191 -9.17 -2.03 22.78
C ALA A 191 -9.72 -3.22 21.97
N GLY A 192 -8.82 -4.05 21.45
CA GLY A 192 -9.19 -5.21 20.61
C GLY A 192 -9.51 -4.87 19.16
N HIS A 193 -9.48 -3.59 18.74
CA HIS A 193 -9.69 -3.21 17.34
C HIS A 193 -8.64 -3.87 16.42
N LEU A 194 -9.06 -4.42 15.28
CA LEU A 194 -8.18 -5.17 14.36
C LEU A 194 -6.91 -4.39 13.99
N TYR A 195 -7.09 -3.12 13.57
CA TYR A 195 -5.95 -2.27 13.21
C TYR A 195 -5.03 -1.93 14.38
N GLN A 196 -5.52 -1.94 15.62
CA GLN A 196 -4.67 -1.78 16.79
C GLN A 196 -3.77 -3.00 16.99
N GLN A 197 -4.27 -4.20 16.71
CA GLN A 197 -3.52 -5.46 16.83
C GLN A 197 -2.41 -5.59 15.78
N HIS A 198 -2.60 -4.96 14.62
CA HIS A 198 -1.71 -5.08 13.46
C HIS A 198 -1.07 -3.76 13.04
N ARG A 199 -1.07 -2.78 13.94
CA ARG A 199 -0.52 -1.45 13.71
C ARG A 199 0.97 -1.49 13.38
N LEU A 200 1.36 -0.79 12.33
CA LEU A 200 2.76 -0.51 12.00
C LEU A 200 3.10 0.93 12.37
N GLU A 201 4.24 1.16 13.03
CA GLU A 201 4.67 2.50 13.44
C GLU A 201 4.95 3.42 12.23
N HIS A 202 5.52 2.84 11.17
CA HIS A 202 5.91 3.57 9.96
C HIS A 202 4.77 3.76 8.95
N ASP A 203 3.68 3.01 9.11
CA ASP A 203 2.46 3.07 8.29
C ASP A 203 1.19 2.92 9.18
N PRO A 204 0.94 3.88 10.10
CA PRO A 204 -0.08 3.74 11.13
C PRO A 204 -1.49 3.95 10.55
N PRO A 205 -2.54 3.51 11.27
CA PRO A 205 -3.93 3.73 10.89
C PRO A 205 -4.25 5.21 10.64
N VAL A 206 -5.20 5.47 9.74
CA VAL A 206 -5.62 6.84 9.40
C VAL A 206 -7.13 6.95 9.51
N LYS A 207 -7.62 7.83 10.39
CA LYS A 207 -9.03 8.17 10.46
C LYS A 207 -9.30 9.42 9.64
N ASN A 208 -10.31 9.35 8.79
CA ASN A 208 -10.69 10.44 7.89
C ASN A 208 -12.20 10.44 7.65
N ARG A 209 -12.68 11.43 6.90
CA ARG A 209 -14.08 11.57 6.47
C ARG A 209 -14.16 11.69 4.95
N ILE A 210 -13.15 11.25 4.23
CA ILE A 210 -13.03 11.50 2.79
C ILE A 210 -13.65 10.33 2.06
N ASP A 211 -14.79 10.57 1.43
CA ASP A 211 -15.43 9.62 0.52
C ASP A 211 -15.65 10.26 -0.84
N HIS A 212 -15.67 9.41 -1.86
CA HIS A 212 -15.99 9.79 -3.23
C HIS A 212 -17.45 9.39 -3.52
N ILE A 213 -18.36 10.36 -3.57
CA ILE A 213 -19.81 10.12 -3.73
C ILE A 213 -20.34 11.04 -4.82
N ASP A 214 -21.22 10.51 -5.69
CA ASP A 214 -21.86 11.25 -6.79
C ASP A 214 -20.86 11.97 -7.71
N GLY A 215 -19.69 11.37 -7.84
CA GLY A 215 -18.57 11.88 -8.61
C GLY A 215 -17.63 12.75 -7.81
N GLY A 216 -17.98 13.32 -6.67
CA GLY A 216 -17.12 14.26 -5.96
C GLY A 216 -16.57 13.77 -4.64
N TRP A 217 -15.50 14.44 -4.20
CA TRP A 217 -15.02 14.33 -2.82
C TRP A 217 -15.99 15.02 -1.86
N LEU A 218 -16.53 14.24 -0.92
CA LEU A 218 -17.41 14.74 0.13
C LEU A 218 -16.86 14.35 1.50
N SER A 219 -17.16 15.20 2.49
CA SER A 219 -16.95 14.85 3.88
C SER A 219 -18.11 13.95 4.36
N SER A 220 -17.81 12.72 4.73
CA SER A 220 -18.77 11.71 5.16
C SER A 220 -18.64 11.35 6.66
N TRP A 221 -19.12 10.16 7.02
CA TRP A 221 -18.93 9.57 8.34
C TRP A 221 -17.45 9.24 8.56
N PRO A 222 -16.93 9.43 9.79
CA PRO A 222 -15.57 9.03 10.09
C PRO A 222 -15.37 7.54 9.83
N SER A 223 -14.35 7.21 9.07
CA SER A 223 -13.91 5.85 8.79
C SER A 223 -12.41 5.77 9.07
N THR A 224 -11.97 4.63 9.58
CA THR A 224 -10.55 4.34 9.78
C THR A 224 -10.06 3.42 8.66
N ASP A 225 -8.99 3.84 7.99
CA ASP A 225 -8.17 3.01 7.12
C ASP A 225 -7.09 2.32 7.96
N ALA A 226 -6.76 1.07 7.62
CA ALA A 226 -5.78 0.28 8.38
C ALA A 226 -4.40 0.94 8.46
N SER A 227 -4.08 1.76 7.47
CA SER A 227 -2.79 2.43 7.33
C SER A 227 -2.84 3.64 6.40
N VAL A 228 -1.76 4.41 6.34
CA VAL A 228 -1.61 5.54 5.39
C VAL A 228 -1.62 5.02 3.96
N SER A 229 -0.93 3.90 3.69
CA SER A 229 -0.96 3.27 2.38
C SER A 229 -2.35 2.71 2.03
N SER A 230 -3.11 2.19 3.01
CA SER A 230 -4.48 1.74 2.80
C SER A 230 -5.41 2.88 2.43
N PHE A 231 -5.29 4.02 3.13
CA PHE A 231 -6.00 5.26 2.78
C PHE A 231 -5.70 5.67 1.32
N ALA A 232 -4.42 5.75 0.95
CA ALA A 232 -4.02 6.15 -0.39
C ALA A 232 -4.59 5.21 -1.48
N LYS A 233 -4.46 3.89 -1.28
CA LYS A 233 -4.99 2.87 -2.21
C LYS A 233 -6.51 2.93 -2.33
N ARG A 234 -7.22 3.10 -1.21
CA ARG A 234 -8.68 3.29 -1.20
C ARG A 234 -9.08 4.51 -2.03
N VAL A 235 -8.46 5.66 -1.78
CA VAL A 235 -8.77 6.91 -2.50
C VAL A 235 -8.56 6.73 -4.01
N ILE A 236 -7.45 6.10 -4.42
CA ILE A 236 -7.18 5.79 -5.83
C ILE A 236 -8.29 4.92 -6.43
N LEU A 237 -8.65 3.83 -5.74
CA LEU A 237 -9.63 2.87 -6.26
C LEU A 237 -11.04 3.47 -6.28
N ASP A 238 -11.44 4.22 -5.25
CA ASP A 238 -12.75 4.89 -5.17
C ASP A 238 -12.95 5.84 -6.36
N THR A 239 -11.94 6.65 -6.73
CA THR A 239 -12.01 7.51 -7.93
C THR A 239 -12.08 6.69 -9.22
N PHE A 240 -11.28 5.63 -9.31
CA PHE A 240 -11.23 4.78 -10.50
C PHE A 240 -12.56 4.09 -10.78
N THR A 241 -13.23 3.59 -9.73
CA THR A 241 -14.52 2.90 -9.87
C THR A 241 -15.66 3.79 -10.34
N TRP A 242 -15.50 5.10 -10.22
CA TRP A 242 -16.55 6.05 -10.59
C TRP A 242 -16.56 6.42 -12.09
N THR A 243 -15.43 6.25 -12.79
CA THR A 243 -15.25 6.85 -14.13
C THR A 243 -15.79 5.99 -15.30
N PRO A 244 -16.04 4.68 -15.12
CA PRO A 244 -16.93 3.88 -15.99
C PRO A 244 -17.87 2.89 -15.23
N GLN A 245 -18.89 2.33 -15.90
CA GLN A 245 -19.62 1.15 -15.37
C GLN A 245 -18.69 -0.06 -15.38
N ILE A 246 -18.01 -0.31 -14.26
CA ILE A 246 -17.10 -1.44 -14.13
C ILE A 246 -17.91 -2.74 -13.96
N PRO A 247 -17.70 -3.74 -14.82
CA PRO A 247 -18.28 -5.07 -14.63
C PRO A 247 -18.00 -5.60 -13.22
N CYS A 248 -19.06 -6.02 -12.54
CA CYS A 248 -19.01 -6.56 -11.19
C CYS A 248 -19.83 -7.85 -11.10
N THR A 249 -19.35 -8.82 -10.33
CA THR A 249 -20.17 -9.89 -9.78
C THR A 249 -20.09 -9.84 -8.26
N SER A 250 -21.22 -10.02 -7.58
CA SER A 250 -21.30 -9.94 -6.12
C SER A 250 -22.16 -11.07 -5.58
N ILE A 251 -21.72 -11.65 -4.46
CA ILE A 251 -22.45 -12.69 -3.74
C ILE A 251 -22.37 -12.47 -2.23
N LEU A 252 -23.42 -12.84 -1.52
CA LEU A 252 -23.43 -12.90 -0.06
C LEU A 252 -23.13 -14.34 0.38
N LEU A 253 -22.11 -14.52 1.21
CA LEU A 253 -21.66 -15.83 1.66
C LEU A 253 -21.54 -15.85 3.19
N ASN A 254 -21.72 -17.03 3.78
CA ASN A 254 -21.28 -17.24 5.15
C ASN A 254 -19.74 -17.13 5.21
N ARG A 255 -19.20 -16.38 6.17
CA ARG A 255 -17.76 -16.14 6.31
C ARG A 255 -16.93 -17.42 6.55
N ARG A 256 -17.60 -18.50 6.98
CA ARG A 256 -17.01 -19.81 7.27
C ARG A 256 -16.99 -20.74 6.06
N VAL A 257 -17.66 -20.39 4.96
CA VAL A 257 -17.67 -21.21 3.72
C VAL A 257 -16.25 -21.43 3.19
N GLY A 258 -16.02 -22.57 2.53
CA GLY A 258 -14.71 -22.89 1.97
C GLY A 258 -13.60 -23.05 3.02
N GLY A 259 -13.95 -23.44 4.26
CA GLY A 259 -13.00 -23.63 5.36
C GLY A 259 -12.57 -22.35 6.06
N GLY A 260 -13.42 -21.31 6.06
CA GLY A 260 -13.17 -20.06 6.77
C GLY A 260 -12.16 -19.12 6.11
N ARG A 261 -11.89 -19.28 4.81
CA ARG A 261 -10.94 -18.44 4.08
C ARG A 261 -11.35 -16.95 4.10
N LEU A 262 -12.63 -16.63 3.92
CA LEU A 262 -13.11 -15.24 3.97
C LEU A 262 -12.94 -14.64 5.37
N ASN A 263 -13.30 -15.39 6.41
CA ASN A 263 -13.03 -14.98 7.79
C ASN A 263 -11.54 -14.72 8.02
N GLY A 264 -10.66 -15.64 7.59
CA GLY A 264 -9.22 -15.47 7.72
C GLY A 264 -8.68 -14.24 6.98
N LEU A 265 -9.20 -13.94 5.79
CA LEU A 265 -8.81 -12.74 5.04
C LEU A 265 -9.25 -11.43 5.71
N LEU A 266 -10.37 -11.43 6.44
CA LEU A 266 -10.88 -10.28 7.19
C LEU A 266 -10.16 -10.10 8.55
N THR A 267 -9.75 -11.19 9.19
CA THR A 267 -9.14 -11.13 10.54
C THR A 267 -7.63 -11.18 10.55
N GLN A 268 -6.97 -11.54 9.45
CA GLN A 268 -5.51 -11.47 9.34
C GLN A 268 -5.02 -10.01 9.33
N SER A 269 -3.72 -9.82 9.55
CA SER A 269 -3.11 -8.50 9.45
C SER A 269 -3.35 -7.89 8.05
N PRO A 270 -3.82 -6.63 7.99
CA PRO A 270 -4.06 -5.97 6.73
C PRO A 270 -2.79 -5.73 5.90
N HIS A 271 -1.62 -5.86 6.53
CA HIS A 271 -0.31 -5.74 5.89
C HIS A 271 0.26 -7.08 5.42
N THR A 272 -0.44 -8.19 5.66
CA THR A 272 0.01 -9.51 5.20
C THR A 272 -0.29 -9.67 3.71
N PRO A 273 0.72 -9.97 2.87
CA PRO A 273 0.49 -10.27 1.47
C PRO A 273 -0.45 -11.46 1.28
N VAL A 274 -1.30 -11.39 0.26
CA VAL A 274 -2.22 -12.47 -0.09
C VAL A 274 -1.76 -13.10 -1.40
N ALA A 275 -1.65 -14.43 -1.42
CA ALA A 275 -1.26 -15.15 -2.63
C ALA A 275 -2.21 -14.85 -3.78
N GLY A 276 -1.65 -14.54 -4.95
CA GLY A 276 -2.42 -14.14 -6.14
C GLY A 276 -2.86 -12.67 -6.14
N CYS A 277 -2.39 -11.87 -5.17
CA CYS A 277 -2.65 -10.43 -5.11
C CYS A 277 -1.33 -9.66 -5.21
N THR A 278 -1.40 -8.52 -5.87
CA THR A 278 -0.27 -7.61 -6.09
C THR A 278 -0.18 -6.59 -4.97
N SER A 279 -1.34 -6.24 -4.40
CA SER A 279 -1.46 -5.38 -3.24
C SER A 279 -2.77 -5.69 -2.50
N THR A 280 -2.81 -5.33 -1.23
CA THR A 280 -4.01 -5.42 -0.40
C THR A 280 -4.13 -4.20 0.48
N PHE A 281 -5.35 -3.89 0.90
CA PHE A 281 -5.61 -2.87 1.90
C PHE A 281 -6.93 -3.12 2.63
N SER A 282 -7.10 -2.44 3.75
CA SER A 282 -8.33 -2.51 4.55
C SER A 282 -8.80 -1.13 4.97
N CYS A 283 -10.11 -0.94 4.96
CA CYS A 283 -10.77 0.31 5.29
C CYS A 283 -12.08 0.06 6.05
N GLY A 284 -12.78 1.13 6.42
CA GLY A 284 -14.08 1.02 7.10
C GLY A 284 -13.95 0.32 8.44
N ASP A 285 -13.01 0.74 9.29
CA ASP A 285 -12.86 0.23 10.67
C ASP A 285 -12.64 -1.30 10.78
N GLY A 286 -12.17 -1.94 9.72
CA GLY A 286 -11.87 -3.37 9.67
C GLY A 286 -12.96 -4.20 9.00
N TYR A 287 -14.06 -3.58 8.55
CA TYR A 287 -15.15 -4.28 7.89
C TYR A 287 -14.86 -4.57 6.42
N VAL A 288 -13.93 -3.87 5.78
CA VAL A 288 -13.64 -4.02 4.36
C VAL A 288 -12.19 -4.43 4.14
N ARG A 289 -12.01 -5.47 3.32
CA ARG A 289 -10.72 -5.94 2.81
C ARG A 289 -10.76 -5.91 1.29
N VAL A 290 -9.78 -5.25 0.68
CA VAL A 290 -9.63 -5.19 -0.78
C VAL A 290 -8.37 -5.93 -1.19
N LEU A 291 -8.50 -6.77 -2.21
CA LEU A 291 -7.43 -7.59 -2.79
C LEU A 291 -7.23 -7.20 -4.25
N VAL A 292 -6.16 -6.48 -4.58
CA VAL A 292 -5.83 -6.12 -5.97
C VAL A 292 -5.16 -7.32 -6.63
N LEU A 293 -5.72 -7.78 -7.74
CA LEU A 293 -5.32 -9.03 -8.43
C LEU A 293 -4.29 -8.80 -9.52
N THR A 294 -4.35 -7.65 -10.19
CA THR A 294 -3.48 -7.32 -11.32
C THR A 294 -2.37 -6.38 -10.91
N ASP A 295 -1.23 -6.46 -11.60
CA ASP A 295 -0.11 -5.53 -11.50
C ASP A 295 0.07 -4.77 -12.82
N SER A 296 1.11 -3.96 -12.89
CA SER A 296 1.47 -3.21 -14.08
C SER A 296 1.76 -4.07 -15.33
N SER A 297 1.92 -5.40 -15.21
CA SER A 297 2.03 -6.31 -16.38
C SER A 297 0.70 -6.66 -17.04
N HIS A 298 -0.42 -6.27 -16.43
CA HIS A 298 -1.76 -6.46 -16.99
C HIS A 298 -2.24 -5.15 -17.64
N ASP A 299 -2.98 -5.26 -18.75
CA ASP A 299 -3.61 -4.13 -19.44
C ASP A 299 -5.00 -3.77 -18.86
N PHE A 300 -5.37 -4.38 -17.73
CA PHE A 300 -6.62 -4.13 -17.02
C PHE A 300 -6.42 -4.17 -15.50
N VAL A 301 -7.37 -3.59 -14.77
CA VAL A 301 -7.41 -3.59 -13.31
C VAL A 301 -8.47 -4.57 -12.84
N ALA A 302 -8.13 -5.49 -11.94
CA ALA A 302 -9.10 -6.35 -11.28
C ALA A 302 -8.82 -6.47 -9.79
N TRP A 303 -9.88 -6.52 -8.99
CA TRP A 303 -9.79 -6.64 -7.54
C TRP A 303 -10.99 -7.38 -6.96
N ILE A 304 -10.85 -7.74 -5.68
CA ILE A 304 -11.90 -8.36 -4.88
C ILE A 304 -12.17 -7.47 -3.67
N THR A 305 -13.43 -7.14 -3.45
CA THR A 305 -13.90 -6.48 -2.24
C THR A 305 -14.58 -7.50 -1.34
N ILE A 306 -14.09 -7.66 -0.12
CA ILE A 306 -14.69 -8.50 0.92
C ILE A 306 -15.19 -7.56 2.01
N ALA A 307 -16.50 -7.46 2.18
CA ALA A 307 -17.15 -6.60 3.16
C ALA A 307 -17.92 -7.43 4.18
N ASP A 308 -17.53 -7.33 5.45
CA ASP A 308 -18.28 -7.88 6.57
C ASP A 308 -19.65 -7.18 6.67
N GLN A 309 -20.72 -7.95 6.64
CA GLN A 309 -22.10 -7.46 6.76
C GLN A 309 -22.66 -7.70 8.17
N GLY A 310 -21.86 -8.24 9.08
CA GLY A 310 -22.31 -8.78 10.35
C GLY A 310 -23.06 -10.10 10.19
N ASN A 311 -23.56 -10.65 11.30
CA ASN A 311 -24.35 -11.89 11.34
C ASN A 311 -23.69 -13.07 10.58
N ASP A 312 -22.37 -13.21 10.72
CA ASP A 312 -21.54 -14.22 10.03
C ASP A 312 -21.58 -14.16 8.49
N ASN A 313 -22.14 -13.11 7.90
CA ASN A 313 -22.24 -12.93 6.45
C ASN A 313 -21.21 -11.94 5.92
N VAL A 314 -20.67 -12.24 4.76
CA VAL A 314 -19.71 -11.42 4.04
C VAL A 314 -20.17 -11.25 2.60
N ARG A 315 -20.13 -10.00 2.12
CA ARG A 315 -20.32 -9.71 0.70
C ARG A 315 -18.96 -9.84 0.03
N VAL A 316 -18.90 -10.65 -1.02
CA VAL A 316 -17.73 -10.77 -1.89
C VAL A 316 -18.12 -10.19 -3.24
N SER A 317 -17.45 -9.10 -3.63
CA SER A 317 -17.56 -8.50 -4.95
C SER A 317 -16.26 -8.69 -5.72
N VAL A 318 -16.36 -8.98 -7.02
CA VAL A 318 -15.23 -9.06 -7.94
C VAL A 318 -15.48 -8.08 -9.07
N GLU A 319 -14.58 -7.15 -9.24
CA GLU A 319 -14.64 -6.09 -10.24
C GLU A 319 -13.46 -6.20 -11.22
N THR A 320 -13.69 -5.82 -12.48
CA THR A 320 -12.64 -5.86 -13.50
C THR A 320 -12.87 -4.90 -14.65
N THR A 321 -11.78 -4.38 -15.22
CA THR A 321 -11.78 -3.68 -16.52
C THR A 321 -11.29 -4.56 -17.66
N GLU A 322 -11.17 -5.87 -17.45
CA GLU A 322 -10.86 -6.84 -18.50
C GLU A 322 -11.85 -6.70 -19.66
N VAL A 323 -11.35 -6.73 -20.90
CA VAL A 323 -12.21 -6.65 -22.09
C VAL A 323 -13.04 -7.93 -22.20
N PRO A 324 -14.38 -7.84 -22.31
CA PRO A 324 -15.21 -9.04 -22.36
C PRO A 324 -14.97 -9.82 -23.66
N VAL A 325 -14.74 -11.13 -23.56
CA VAL A 325 -14.59 -12.01 -24.73
C VAL A 325 -15.92 -12.33 -25.42
N CYS A 326 -17.04 -12.11 -24.73
CA CYS A 326 -18.40 -12.23 -25.26
C CYS A 326 -19.36 -11.19 -24.65
N ALA A 327 -20.41 -10.86 -25.40
CA ALA A 327 -21.37 -9.82 -24.99
C ALA A 327 -22.26 -10.24 -23.80
N SER A 328 -22.54 -11.54 -23.66
CA SER A 328 -23.41 -12.10 -22.63
C SER A 328 -22.87 -13.45 -22.14
N GLY A 329 -23.26 -13.84 -20.93
CA GLY A 329 -22.78 -15.04 -20.26
C GLY A 329 -22.51 -14.78 -18.78
N ALA A 330 -22.08 -15.81 -18.05
CA ALA A 330 -21.65 -15.64 -16.68
C ALA A 330 -20.38 -14.77 -16.62
N PHE A 331 -20.12 -14.15 -15.47
CA PHE A 331 -18.96 -13.29 -15.27
C PHE A 331 -17.65 -13.98 -15.70
N LYS A 332 -17.48 -15.25 -15.31
CA LYS A 332 -16.27 -16.03 -15.63
C LYS A 332 -16.09 -16.36 -17.11
N ASP A 333 -17.18 -16.40 -17.87
CA ASP A 333 -17.14 -16.70 -19.30
C ASP A 333 -16.83 -15.44 -20.10
N ARG A 334 -17.29 -14.27 -19.59
CA ARG A 334 -17.06 -12.96 -20.20
C ARG A 334 -15.66 -12.44 -19.93
N PHE A 335 -15.14 -12.64 -18.72
CA PHE A 335 -13.86 -12.13 -18.27
C PHE A 335 -13.04 -13.32 -17.78
N PRO A 336 -12.40 -14.13 -18.63
CA PRO A 336 -11.76 -15.37 -18.20
C PRO A 336 -10.52 -15.19 -17.32
N VAL A 337 -9.76 -14.09 -17.48
CA VAL A 337 -8.50 -13.87 -16.75
C VAL A 337 -8.78 -13.49 -15.30
N THR A 338 -9.77 -12.64 -15.04
CA THR A 338 -10.11 -12.15 -13.71
C THR A 338 -10.46 -13.27 -12.70
N PRO A 339 -11.41 -14.20 -12.96
CA PRO A 339 -11.69 -15.35 -12.12
C PRO A 339 -10.48 -16.28 -11.97
N GLN A 340 -9.64 -16.41 -13.00
CA GLN A 340 -8.42 -17.22 -12.90
C GLN A 340 -7.49 -16.64 -11.83
N LEU A 341 -7.26 -15.33 -11.83
CA LEU A 341 -6.48 -14.64 -10.80
C LEU A 341 -7.19 -14.71 -9.43
N ALA A 342 -8.48 -14.39 -9.38
CA ALA A 342 -9.27 -14.38 -8.16
C ALA A 342 -9.35 -15.75 -7.47
N ARG A 343 -9.35 -16.85 -8.24
CA ARG A 343 -9.33 -18.23 -7.72
C ARG A 343 -8.10 -18.50 -6.86
N VAL A 344 -6.95 -17.89 -7.16
CA VAL A 344 -5.74 -18.03 -6.34
C VAL A 344 -5.95 -17.40 -4.95
N ALA A 345 -6.51 -16.19 -4.92
CA ALA A 345 -6.76 -15.46 -3.67
C ALA A 345 -7.88 -16.08 -2.82
N LEU A 346 -8.99 -16.45 -3.46
CA LEU A 346 -10.20 -17.00 -2.82
C LEU A 346 -10.09 -18.49 -2.47
N GLY A 347 -9.23 -19.25 -3.16
CA GLY A 347 -9.07 -20.69 -2.94
C GLY A 347 -10.40 -21.45 -3.03
N ARG A 348 -10.75 -22.19 -1.98
CA ARG A 348 -11.98 -23.01 -1.90
C ARG A 348 -13.28 -22.20 -1.93
N VAL A 349 -13.22 -20.87 -1.80
CA VAL A 349 -14.39 -19.99 -1.88
C VAL A 349 -14.77 -19.66 -3.33
N ALA A 350 -13.81 -19.74 -4.26
CA ALA A 350 -14.01 -19.30 -5.63
C ALA A 350 -15.18 -19.99 -6.37
N PRO A 351 -15.45 -21.29 -6.18
CA PRO A 351 -16.61 -21.94 -6.79
C PRO A 351 -17.96 -21.35 -6.39
N TYR A 352 -18.12 -20.89 -5.15
CA TYR A 352 -19.34 -20.21 -4.71
C TYR A 352 -19.52 -18.86 -5.43
N VAL A 353 -18.42 -18.14 -5.67
CA VAL A 353 -18.43 -16.81 -6.32
C VAL A 353 -18.69 -16.91 -7.82
N PHE A 354 -18.05 -17.86 -8.51
CA PHE A 354 -18.06 -17.90 -9.98
C PHE A 354 -18.93 -19.02 -10.58
N ASP A 355 -19.14 -20.11 -9.85
CA ASP A 355 -19.76 -21.32 -10.38
C ASP A 355 -21.17 -21.57 -9.82
N GLY A 356 -21.65 -20.72 -8.91
CA GLY A 356 -23.02 -20.78 -8.37
C GLY A 356 -23.27 -21.97 -7.45
N GLN A 357 -22.22 -22.52 -6.83
CA GLN A 357 -22.39 -23.56 -5.82
C GLN A 357 -23.20 -23.04 -4.64
N VAL A 358 -24.18 -23.82 -4.21
CA VAL A 358 -24.94 -23.59 -2.97
C VAL A 358 -24.17 -24.26 -1.83
N ALA A 359 -24.11 -23.63 -0.66
CA ALA A 359 -23.60 -24.32 0.52
C ALA A 359 -24.59 -25.43 0.87
N ASP A 360 -24.17 -26.69 0.85
CA ASP A 360 -24.96 -27.78 1.39
C ASP A 360 -25.02 -27.60 2.91
N ASP A 361 -26.13 -27.06 3.42
CA ASP A 361 -26.43 -26.90 4.85
C ASP A 361 -26.74 -28.25 5.54
N SER A 362 -26.20 -29.37 5.04
CA SER A 362 -26.42 -30.69 5.63
C SER A 362 -25.45 -30.93 6.80
N ASP A 363 -25.64 -30.19 7.89
CA ASP A 363 -25.31 -30.70 9.22
C ASP A 363 -26.56 -31.44 9.71
N ASP A 364 -26.55 -32.77 9.53
CA ASP A 364 -27.51 -33.73 10.06
C ASP A 364 -27.53 -33.64 11.60
N ASP A 365 -28.53 -32.96 12.15
CA ASP A 365 -29.01 -33.20 13.53
C ASP A 365 -29.69 -34.58 13.57
N SER A 366 -28.87 -35.64 13.56
CA SER A 366 -29.31 -36.99 13.90
C SER A 366 -29.24 -37.19 15.42
N ASP A 367 -30.17 -36.57 16.14
CA ASP A 367 -30.49 -36.93 17.52
C ASP A 367 -31.32 -38.22 17.51
N ASP A 368 -30.64 -39.36 17.33
CA ASP A 368 -31.21 -40.70 17.50
C ASP A 368 -31.03 -41.12 18.97
N ASP A 369 -31.84 -40.53 19.86
CA ASP A 369 -31.95 -40.96 21.26
C ASP A 369 -32.72 -42.29 21.32
N SER A 370 -31.98 -43.39 21.21
CA SER A 370 -32.48 -44.72 21.50
C SER A 370 -32.62 -44.92 23.02
N ASP A 371 -33.80 -44.63 23.56
CA ASP A 371 -34.19 -44.98 24.92
C ASP A 371 -34.32 -46.50 25.07
N ALA A 372 -33.24 -47.13 25.53
CA ALA A 372 -33.26 -48.51 25.98
C ALA A 372 -32.36 -48.66 27.21
N HIS A 373 -32.93 -48.59 28.42
CA HIS A 373 -32.52 -49.44 29.53
C HIS A 373 -33.60 -49.50 30.62
N GLY A 374 -34.17 -50.70 30.77
CA GLY A 374 -35.00 -51.09 31.91
C GLY A 374 -34.19 -51.64 33.08
N GLY A 375 -34.88 -51.77 34.21
CA GLY A 375 -34.42 -52.31 35.49
C GLY A 375 -34.65 -51.25 36.58
N GLY A 376 -35.58 -51.37 37.51
CA GLY A 376 -35.98 -52.55 38.28
C GLY A 376 -35.30 -52.49 39.66
N TRP A 377 -36.05 -52.86 40.71
CA TRP A 377 -35.71 -52.91 42.16
C TRP A 377 -35.97 -51.58 42.90
N GLU A 378 -37.14 -51.38 43.51
CA GLU A 378 -37.69 -51.96 44.76
C GLU A 378 -36.99 -51.45 46.04
N ASP A 379 -37.84 -50.85 46.89
CA ASP A 379 -37.89 -50.86 48.35
C ASP A 379 -36.65 -50.51 49.20
N MET A 380 -36.80 -49.50 50.06
CA MET A 380 -36.78 -49.69 51.52
C MET A 380 -37.26 -48.42 52.25
N ASP A 381 -38.23 -48.64 53.14
CA ASP A 381 -38.67 -47.75 54.21
C ASP A 381 -37.51 -47.40 55.18
N ASP A 382 -37.52 -46.21 55.78
CA ASP A 382 -37.32 -46.06 57.23
C ASP A 382 -37.76 -44.68 57.75
N ASP A 383 -38.36 -44.72 58.93
CA ASP A 383 -38.99 -43.64 59.71
C ASP A 383 -37.98 -42.77 60.50
N SER A 384 -38.51 -41.70 61.10
CA SER A 384 -37.98 -40.82 62.19
C SER A 384 -37.31 -39.53 61.69
N GLU A 385 -37.66 -38.31 62.12
CA GLU A 385 -38.33 -37.77 63.32
C GLU A 385 -39.33 -36.64 62.98
#